data_AF-S8C7D8-F1
#
_entry.id   AF-S8C7D8-F1
#
_cell.length_a   1.000
_cell.length_b   1.000
_cell.length_c   1.000
_cell.angle_alpha   90.00
_cell.angle_beta   90.00
_cell.angle_gamma   90.00
#
_symmetry.space_group_name_H-M   'P 1'
#
loop_
_entity.id
_entity.type
_entity.pdbx_description
1 polymer ?
#
loop_
_entity_poly.entity_id
_entity_poly.type
_entity_poly.pdbx_seq_one_letter_code
_entity_poly.pdbx_strand_id
1 'polypeptide(L)'
;MEPQIKTPYYSPNVPEPLPAMNEIEAGELIVDHNGWKVTRVRNFVVKYGDSRTLNLIQGEHMLFVDQATNSKVKVPKVYALYSAIHDSILQNFIIMEYIEGSTLEILWPNLSETEKESIALRLKDYFDQLRKILPPGYYGSIGRQPLLHEIFWTEPTAFINGPFNSEKDLNEAIALKYAQESVSQRDFKSDFYRRSLNNVFKNHPPCFTHGDFQRKNILVKTGQAGIEITMIDWESSGWLPSY
;
A
#
# COMPACT_ATOMS: atom_id res chain seq x y z
N MET A 1 -19.14 0.20 -7.69
CA MET A 1 -18.64 -1.17 -7.45
C MET A 1 -17.15 -1.12 -7.74
N GLU A 2 -16.30 -1.59 -6.84
CA GLU A 2 -14.86 -1.61 -7.09
C GLU A 2 -14.55 -2.53 -8.28
N PRO A 3 -13.64 -2.13 -9.18
CA PRO A 3 -13.22 -2.99 -10.26
C PRO A 3 -12.49 -4.21 -9.69
N GLN A 4 -12.87 -5.40 -10.14
CA GLN A 4 -12.11 -6.62 -9.84
C GLN A 4 -10.88 -6.63 -10.73
N ILE A 5 -9.71 -6.39 -10.14
CA ILE A 5 -8.43 -6.50 -10.83
C ILE A 5 -8.11 -7.99 -10.95
N LYS A 6 -7.94 -8.47 -12.18
CA LYS A 6 -7.62 -9.86 -12.46
C LYS A 6 -6.12 -10.04 -12.52
N THR A 7 -5.61 -11.01 -11.78
CA THR A 7 -4.24 -11.49 -11.90
C THR A 7 -4.21 -12.81 -12.69
N PRO A 8 -3.24 -13.03 -13.61
CA PRO A 8 -2.17 -12.10 -13.93
C PRO A 8 -2.68 -10.87 -14.70
N TYR A 9 -2.09 -9.72 -14.41
CA TYR A 9 -2.35 -8.45 -15.08
C TYR A 9 -1.13 -8.08 -15.93
N TYR A 10 -1.37 -7.62 -17.16
CA TYR A 10 -0.36 -7.03 -18.03
C TYR A 10 -0.94 -5.77 -18.66
N SER A 11 -0.24 -4.64 -18.50
CA SER A 11 -0.64 -3.37 -19.10
C SER A 11 -0.54 -3.46 -20.62
N PRO A 12 -1.51 -2.90 -21.38
CA PRO A 12 -1.38 -2.78 -22.83
C PRO A 12 -0.34 -1.71 -23.24
N ASN A 13 0.04 -0.83 -22.32
CA ASN A 13 0.91 0.31 -22.56
C ASN A 13 2.21 0.15 -21.76
N VAL A 14 3.07 -0.79 -22.18
CA VAL A 14 4.40 -0.98 -21.61
C VAL A 14 5.42 -0.19 -22.45
N PRO A 15 6.30 0.64 -21.85
CA PRO A 15 7.22 1.48 -22.60
C PRO A 15 8.31 0.70 -23.36
N GLU A 16 8.66 -0.50 -22.87
CA GLU A 16 9.66 -1.40 -23.45
C GLU A 16 9.35 -2.85 -22.98
N PRO A 17 9.98 -3.90 -23.54
CA PRO A 17 9.74 -5.27 -23.09
C PRO A 17 9.98 -5.44 -21.58
N LEU A 18 9.07 -6.15 -20.90
CA LEU A 18 9.20 -6.48 -19.48
C LEU A 18 10.52 -7.23 -19.24
N PRO A 19 11.24 -6.92 -18.14
CA PRO A 19 12.53 -7.55 -17.87
C PRO A 19 12.39 -9.05 -17.60
N ALA A 20 13.28 -9.84 -18.19
CA ALA A 20 13.41 -11.26 -17.89
C ALA A 20 14.10 -11.46 -16.53
N MET A 21 13.95 -12.66 -15.93
CA MET A 21 14.44 -12.91 -14.57
C MET A 21 15.95 -12.67 -14.40
N ASN A 22 16.76 -13.04 -15.40
CA ASN A 22 18.20 -12.77 -15.39
C ASN A 22 18.52 -11.27 -15.42
N GLU A 23 17.69 -10.44 -16.05
CA GLU A 23 17.83 -8.98 -16.04
C GLU A 23 17.41 -8.41 -14.68
N ILE A 24 16.38 -8.98 -14.06
CA ILE A 24 15.95 -8.63 -12.70
C ILE A 24 17.04 -8.93 -11.68
N GLU A 25 17.68 -10.11 -11.76
CA GLU A 25 18.74 -10.49 -10.83
C GLU A 25 20.03 -9.68 -11.02
N ALA A 26 20.30 -9.20 -12.24
CA ALA A 26 21.47 -8.38 -12.55
C ALA A 26 21.24 -6.86 -12.35
N GLY A 27 20.01 -6.45 -12.02
CA GLY A 27 19.66 -5.03 -11.86
C GLY A 27 20.20 -4.39 -10.58
N GLU A 28 19.93 -3.09 -10.42
CA GLU A 28 20.32 -2.32 -9.23
C GLU A 28 19.39 -2.70 -8.06
N LEU A 29 19.90 -3.45 -7.09
CA LEU A 29 19.17 -3.83 -5.88
C LEU A 29 18.93 -2.59 -5.00
N ILE A 30 17.65 -2.25 -4.80
CA ILE A 30 17.22 -1.12 -3.96
C ILE A 30 16.89 -1.61 -2.54
N VAL A 31 16.17 -2.72 -2.43
CA VAL A 31 15.74 -3.30 -1.14
C VAL A 31 15.92 -4.81 -1.17
N ASP A 32 16.39 -5.37 -0.06
CA ASP A 32 16.36 -6.80 0.25
C ASP A 32 15.85 -6.96 1.69
N HIS A 33 14.60 -7.40 1.84
CA HIS A 33 13.93 -7.43 3.13
C HIS A 33 12.84 -8.50 3.18
N ASN A 34 12.73 -9.23 4.30
CA ASN A 34 11.66 -10.20 4.58
C ASN A 34 11.32 -11.17 3.42
N GLY A 35 12.34 -11.65 2.71
CA GLY A 35 12.17 -12.64 1.63
C GLY A 35 11.63 -12.07 0.32
N TRP A 36 11.57 -10.74 0.18
CA TRP A 36 11.33 -10.08 -1.09
C TRP A 36 12.41 -9.04 -1.38
N LYS A 37 12.53 -8.70 -2.66
CA LYS A 37 13.52 -7.78 -3.20
C LYS A 37 12.84 -6.73 -4.06
N VAL A 38 13.45 -5.56 -4.10
CA VAL A 38 13.10 -4.51 -5.06
C VAL A 38 14.34 -4.21 -5.87
N THR A 39 14.25 -4.44 -7.18
CA THR A 39 15.35 -4.19 -8.11
C THR A 39 14.92 -3.21 -9.19
N ARG A 40 15.78 -2.25 -9.49
CA ARG A 40 15.62 -1.39 -10.66
C ARG A 40 16.28 -2.04 -11.87
N VAL A 41 15.53 -2.10 -12.96
CA VAL A 41 15.98 -2.61 -14.25
C VAL A 41 15.50 -1.64 -15.33
N ARG A 42 16.42 -0.95 -16.00
CA ARG A 42 16.06 0.07 -17.01
C ARG A 42 15.05 1.09 -16.45
N ASN A 43 13.87 1.21 -17.07
CA ASN A 43 12.79 2.10 -16.66
C ASN A 43 11.77 1.43 -15.71
N PHE A 44 12.11 0.27 -15.16
CA PHE A 44 11.25 -0.51 -14.26
C PHE A 44 11.81 -0.57 -12.85
N VAL A 45 10.89 -0.66 -11.91
CA VAL A 45 11.11 -1.20 -10.58
C VAL A 45 10.35 -2.52 -10.48
N VAL A 46 11.03 -3.57 -10.05
CA VAL A 46 10.46 -4.90 -9.88
C VAL A 46 10.52 -5.27 -8.41
N LYS A 47 9.34 -5.37 -7.77
CA LYS A 47 9.21 -5.99 -6.44
C LYS A 47 8.85 -7.46 -6.62
N TYR A 48 9.69 -8.36 -6.11
CA TYR A 48 9.50 -9.79 -6.29
C TYR A 48 9.98 -10.58 -5.07
N GLY A 49 9.40 -11.75 -4.86
CA GLY A 49 9.72 -12.58 -3.69
C GLY A 49 8.75 -13.72 -3.54
N ASP A 50 8.96 -14.51 -2.48
CA ASP A 50 8.07 -15.64 -2.16
C ASP A 50 6.61 -15.19 -2.07
N SER A 51 5.71 -15.89 -2.76
CA SER A 51 4.27 -15.57 -2.76
C SER A 51 3.61 -15.65 -1.38
N ARG A 52 4.26 -16.30 -0.41
CA ARG A 52 3.82 -16.34 1.00
C ARG A 52 4.13 -15.05 1.77
N THR A 53 5.13 -14.27 1.34
CA THR A 53 5.55 -13.04 2.02
C THR A 53 5.26 -11.79 1.21
N LEU A 54 5.16 -11.88 -0.12
CA LEU A 54 4.85 -10.77 -1.01
C LEU A 54 3.46 -10.95 -1.64
N ASN A 55 2.50 -10.10 -1.28
CA ASN A 55 1.18 -10.07 -1.92
C ASN A 55 1.15 -9.13 -3.15
N LEU A 56 0.39 -9.46 -4.19
CA LEU A 56 0.19 -8.60 -5.37
C LEU A 56 -0.72 -7.38 -5.10
N ILE A 57 -1.35 -7.30 -3.92
CA ILE A 57 -2.31 -6.26 -3.55
C ILE A 57 -1.76 -4.84 -3.67
N GLN A 58 -0.46 -4.63 -3.45
CA GLN A 58 0.17 -3.31 -3.63
C GLN A 58 -0.03 -2.80 -5.07
N GLY A 59 0.13 -3.69 -6.06
CA GLY A 59 -0.12 -3.39 -7.45
C GLY A 59 -1.60 -3.14 -7.76
N GLU A 60 -2.49 -3.92 -7.13
CA GLU A 60 -3.93 -3.74 -7.24
C GLU A 60 -4.37 -2.37 -6.69
N HIS A 61 -3.82 -1.96 -5.55
CA HIS A 61 -4.06 -0.64 -4.94
C HIS A 61 -3.63 0.50 -5.87
N MET A 62 -2.44 0.41 -6.49
CA MET A 62 -1.98 1.45 -7.43
C MET A 62 -2.87 1.53 -8.67
N LEU A 63 -3.24 0.39 -9.27
CA LEU A 63 -4.16 0.35 -10.41
C LEU A 63 -5.52 0.97 -10.07
N PHE A 64 -6.06 0.65 -8.90
CA PHE A 64 -7.32 1.23 -8.44
C PHE A 64 -7.23 2.72 -8.19
N VAL A 65 -6.18 3.20 -7.51
CA VAL A 65 -6.01 4.63 -7.20
C VAL A 65 -5.90 5.45 -8.48
N ASP A 66 -5.11 4.98 -9.46
CA ASP A 66 -4.99 5.64 -10.76
C ASP A 66 -6.35 5.74 -11.45
N GLN A 67 -7.09 4.62 -11.54
CA GLN A 67 -8.41 4.59 -12.17
C GLN A 67 -9.46 5.43 -11.43
N ALA A 68 -9.59 5.24 -10.12
CA ALA A 68 -10.63 5.85 -9.29
C ALA A 68 -10.44 7.37 -9.14
N THR A 69 -9.20 7.85 -9.25
CA THR A 69 -8.89 9.29 -9.17
C THR A 69 -8.72 9.94 -10.54
N ASN A 70 -8.84 9.18 -11.63
CA ASN A 70 -8.54 9.62 -13.00
C ASN A 70 -7.13 10.23 -13.10
N SER A 71 -6.14 9.49 -12.58
CA SER A 71 -4.72 9.83 -12.53
C SER A 71 -4.38 11.16 -11.83
N LYS A 72 -5.27 11.66 -10.95
CA LYS A 72 -5.02 12.87 -10.15
C LYS A 72 -4.10 12.59 -8.97
N VAL A 73 -4.24 11.44 -8.33
CA VAL A 73 -3.25 10.94 -7.35
C VAL A 73 -2.17 10.20 -8.13
N LYS A 74 -0.93 10.68 -8.03
CA LYS A 74 0.19 10.08 -8.75
C LYS A 74 0.73 8.87 -7.99
N VAL A 75 0.71 7.74 -8.67
CA VAL A 75 1.28 6.46 -8.26
C VAL A 75 2.15 5.92 -9.40
N PRO A 76 3.13 5.04 -9.13
CA PRO A 76 3.84 4.33 -10.19
C PRO A 76 2.88 3.60 -11.12
N LYS A 77 3.04 3.73 -12.44
CA LYS A 77 2.27 2.91 -13.38
C LYS A 77 2.62 1.44 -13.18
N VAL A 78 1.60 0.60 -13.04
CA VAL A 78 1.77 -0.85 -12.96
C VAL A 78 1.77 -1.44 -14.37
N TYR A 79 2.83 -2.17 -14.70
CA TYR A 79 2.98 -2.83 -15.99
C TYR A 79 2.65 -4.32 -15.94
N ALA A 80 2.94 -5.00 -14.84
CA ALA A 80 2.56 -6.40 -14.67
C ALA A 80 2.38 -6.80 -13.21
N LEU A 81 1.41 -7.70 -12.97
CA LEU A 81 1.20 -8.41 -11.71
C LEU A 81 1.03 -9.89 -12.02
N TYR A 82 1.95 -10.75 -11.58
CA TYR A 82 1.85 -12.18 -11.86
C TYR A 82 2.61 -13.01 -10.82
N SER A 83 2.34 -14.32 -10.84
CA SER A 83 3.09 -15.32 -10.08
C SER A 83 3.79 -16.27 -11.04
N ALA A 84 5.03 -16.65 -10.73
CA ALA A 84 5.79 -17.61 -11.51
C ALA A 84 6.66 -18.48 -10.60
N ILE A 85 6.92 -19.72 -11.01
CA ILE A 85 7.83 -20.61 -10.29
C ILE A 85 9.26 -20.25 -10.70
N HIS A 86 10.08 -19.87 -9.73
CA HIS A 86 11.52 -19.64 -9.88
C HIS A 86 12.26 -20.30 -8.72
N ASP A 87 13.33 -21.03 -9.02
CA ASP A 87 14.07 -21.85 -8.05
C ASP A 87 13.18 -22.77 -7.20
N SER A 88 12.19 -23.40 -7.82
CA SER A 88 11.20 -24.29 -7.18
C SER A 88 10.27 -23.61 -6.15
N ILE A 89 10.25 -22.27 -6.09
CA ILE A 89 9.38 -21.49 -5.22
C ILE A 89 8.41 -20.69 -6.08
N LEU A 90 7.14 -20.64 -5.69
CA LEU A 90 6.18 -19.72 -6.30
C LEU A 90 6.49 -18.29 -5.83
N GLN A 91 6.91 -17.45 -6.75
CA GLN A 91 7.23 -16.05 -6.50
C GLN A 91 6.17 -15.14 -7.11
N ASN A 92 5.86 -14.05 -6.41
CA ASN A 92 5.02 -12.97 -6.90
C ASN A 92 5.89 -11.86 -7.48
N PHE A 93 5.41 -11.21 -8.53
CA PHE A 93 6.10 -10.14 -9.25
C PHE A 93 5.17 -8.95 -9.45
N ILE A 94 5.64 -7.77 -9.03
CA ILE A 94 5.01 -6.47 -9.28
C ILE A 94 6.02 -5.66 -10.10
N ILE A 95 5.72 -5.47 -11.38
CA ILE A 95 6.54 -4.66 -12.29
C ILE A 95 5.86 -3.32 -12.46
N MET A 96 6.57 -2.24 -12.11
CA MET A 96 6.04 -0.88 -12.11
C MET A 96 7.06 0.13 -12.66
N GLU A 97 6.58 1.33 -12.95
CA GLU A 97 7.39 2.46 -13.39
C GLU A 97 8.48 2.82 -12.38
N TYR A 98 9.70 2.97 -12.88
CA TYR A 98 10.74 3.67 -12.13
C TYR A 98 10.45 5.17 -12.13
N ILE A 99 10.22 5.70 -10.93
CA ILE A 99 10.03 7.13 -10.72
C ILE A 99 11.38 7.73 -10.36
N GLU A 100 11.93 8.53 -11.28
CA GLU A 100 13.12 9.33 -11.01
C GLU A 100 12.81 10.39 -9.95
N GLY A 101 13.69 10.55 -8.96
CA GLY A 101 13.54 11.55 -7.90
C GLY A 101 14.25 11.13 -6.62
N SER A 102 14.02 11.90 -5.56
CA SER A 102 14.47 11.55 -4.20
C SER A 102 13.27 11.48 -3.27
N THR A 103 13.39 10.68 -2.20
CA THR A 103 12.33 10.64 -1.19
C THR A 103 12.21 12.00 -0.51
N LEU A 104 10.99 12.36 -0.11
CA LEU A 104 10.76 13.56 0.68
C LEU A 104 11.52 13.51 2.00
N GLU A 105 11.77 12.31 2.55
CA GLU A 105 12.60 12.13 3.74
C GLU A 105 14.01 12.70 3.58
N ILE A 106 14.66 12.41 2.45
CA ILE A 106 16.01 12.92 2.13
C ILE A 106 15.97 14.43 1.91
N LEU A 107 14.94 14.94 1.24
CA LEU A 107 14.87 16.34 0.84
C LEU A 107 14.42 17.27 1.97
N TRP A 108 13.55 16.79 2.87
CA TRP A 108 12.86 17.61 3.89
C TRP A 108 13.75 18.56 4.69
N PRO A 109 14.96 18.16 5.15
CA PRO A 109 15.84 19.06 5.91
C PRO A 109 16.31 20.29 5.14
N ASN A 110 16.36 20.20 3.81
CA ASN A 110 16.92 21.24 2.93
C ASN A 110 15.85 22.05 2.19
N LEU A 111 14.57 21.69 2.31
CA LEU A 111 13.47 22.42 1.68
C LEU A 111 13.22 23.74 2.42
N SER A 112 12.97 24.80 1.65
CA SER A 112 12.43 26.06 2.16
C SER A 112 10.99 25.88 2.67
N GLU A 113 10.53 26.81 3.50
CA GLU A 113 9.14 26.78 4.00
C GLU A 113 8.11 26.84 2.86
N THR A 114 8.36 27.64 1.82
CA THR A 114 7.50 27.71 0.64
C THR A 114 7.42 26.38 -0.12
N GLU A 115 8.53 25.65 -0.23
CA GLU A 115 8.55 24.32 -0.86
C GLU A 115 7.81 23.29 -0.01
N LYS A 116 8.00 23.30 1.31
CA LYS A 116 7.25 22.45 2.24
C LYS A 116 5.76 22.71 2.17
N GLU A 117 5.35 23.98 2.13
CA GLU A 117 3.95 24.38 1.97
C GLU A 117 3.36 23.90 0.64
N SER A 118 4.08 24.12 -0.47
CA SER A 118 3.69 23.62 -1.80
C SER A 118 3.48 22.10 -1.83
N ILE A 119 4.43 21.36 -1.22
CA ILE A 119 4.35 19.90 -1.09
C ILE A 119 3.17 19.48 -0.23
N ALA A 120 2.96 20.13 0.92
CA ALA A 120 1.84 19.83 1.80
C ALA A 120 0.48 20.10 1.13
N LEU A 121 0.35 21.18 0.35
CA LEU A 121 -0.86 21.49 -0.39
C LEU A 121 -1.15 20.44 -1.48
N ARG A 122 -0.11 19.97 -2.19
CA ARG A 122 -0.26 18.90 -3.19
C ARG A 122 -0.68 17.58 -2.55
N LEU A 123 -0.05 17.20 -1.43
CA LEU A 123 -0.41 15.99 -0.69
C LEU A 123 -1.83 16.09 -0.14
N LYS A 124 -2.23 17.27 0.35
CA LYS A 124 -3.62 17.52 0.76
C LYS A 124 -4.59 17.28 -0.39
N ASP A 125 -4.32 17.80 -1.59
CA ASP A 125 -5.18 17.52 -2.75
C ASP A 125 -5.25 16.02 -3.06
N TYR A 126 -4.14 15.27 -2.97
CA TYR A 126 -4.16 13.83 -3.15
C TYR A 126 -5.10 13.15 -2.16
N PHE A 127 -5.02 13.49 -0.86
CA PHE A 127 -5.96 12.95 0.13
C PHE A 127 -7.40 13.40 -0.10
N ASP A 128 -7.62 14.63 -0.57
CA ASP A 128 -8.96 15.09 -0.95
C ASP A 128 -9.52 14.28 -2.13
N GLN A 129 -8.68 13.85 -3.09
CA GLN A 129 -9.11 12.94 -4.17
C GLN A 129 -9.41 11.54 -3.65
N LEU A 130 -8.54 10.97 -2.79
CA LEU A 130 -8.75 9.64 -2.20
C LEU A 130 -10.05 9.59 -1.37
N ARG A 131 -10.31 10.63 -0.57
CA ARG A 131 -11.50 10.76 0.27
C ARG A 131 -12.80 10.93 -0.53
N LYS A 132 -12.73 11.29 -1.81
CA LYS A 132 -13.90 11.38 -2.71
C LYS A 132 -14.28 10.02 -3.32
N ILE A 133 -13.42 9.01 -3.20
CA ILE A 133 -13.73 7.68 -3.73
C ILE A 133 -14.87 7.08 -2.88
N LEU A 134 -15.96 6.70 -3.54
CA LEU A 134 -17.13 6.13 -2.88
C LEU A 134 -16.77 4.79 -2.22
N PRO A 135 -17.00 4.63 -0.91
CA PRO A 135 -16.63 3.41 -0.23
C PRO A 135 -17.60 2.25 -0.53
N PRO A 136 -17.10 1.00 -0.51
CA PRO A 136 -17.88 -0.19 -0.82
C PRO A 136 -18.68 -0.75 0.37
N GLY A 137 -18.70 -0.06 1.51
CA GLY A 137 -19.48 -0.45 2.69
C GLY A 137 -18.84 -1.55 3.56
N TYR A 138 -17.52 -1.72 3.50
CA TYR A 138 -16.76 -2.63 4.34
C TYR A 138 -15.38 -2.03 4.67
N TYR A 139 -14.67 -2.60 5.64
CA TYR A 139 -13.28 -2.27 5.96
C TYR A 139 -12.38 -3.43 5.53
N GLY A 140 -11.31 -3.15 4.79
CA GLY A 140 -10.55 -4.19 4.10
C GLY A 140 -9.76 -3.63 2.94
N SER A 141 -8.88 -4.44 2.37
CA SER A 141 -8.23 -4.12 1.10
C SER A 141 -9.24 -4.23 -0.06
N ILE A 142 -8.83 -3.81 -1.25
CA ILE A 142 -9.69 -3.82 -2.44
C ILE A 142 -10.23 -5.22 -2.74
N GLY A 143 -11.48 -5.30 -3.20
CA GLY A 143 -12.08 -6.57 -3.60
C GLY A 143 -12.45 -7.46 -2.41
N ARG A 144 -12.77 -6.84 -1.27
CA ARG A 144 -13.07 -7.50 0.02
C ARG A 144 -11.95 -8.43 0.49
N GLN A 145 -10.70 -8.01 0.29
CA GLN A 145 -9.53 -8.73 0.77
C GLN A 145 -9.16 -8.29 2.22
N PRO A 146 -8.42 -9.12 2.97
CA PRO A 146 -7.95 -8.74 4.30
C PRO A 146 -7.03 -7.51 4.28
N LEU A 147 -7.00 -6.75 5.38
CA LEU A 147 -6.05 -5.65 5.57
C LEU A 147 -4.64 -6.19 5.79
N LEU A 148 -3.65 -5.57 5.15
CA LEU A 148 -2.23 -5.89 5.32
C LEU A 148 -1.47 -4.91 6.21
N HIS A 149 -2.17 -3.96 6.86
CA HIS A 149 -1.52 -3.04 7.79
C HIS A 149 -0.91 -3.81 8.98
N GLU A 150 0.27 -3.39 9.45
CA GLU A 150 1.03 -4.01 10.55
C GLU A 150 0.23 -4.27 11.84
N ILE A 151 -0.82 -3.48 12.12
CA ILE A 151 -1.69 -3.66 13.30
C ILE A 151 -2.42 -5.01 13.23
N PHE A 152 -2.62 -5.55 12.03
CA PHE A 152 -3.30 -6.82 11.76
C PHE A 152 -2.33 -7.94 11.36
N TRP A 153 -1.01 -7.75 11.41
CA TRP A 153 -0.07 -8.82 11.09
C TRP A 153 -0.09 -9.94 12.13
N THR A 154 -0.71 -11.05 11.77
CA THR A 154 -0.78 -12.32 12.50
C THR A 154 -0.74 -13.46 11.49
N GLU A 155 -0.72 -14.71 11.97
CA GLU A 155 -1.20 -15.81 11.12
C GLU A 155 -2.61 -15.46 10.61
N PRO A 156 -2.89 -15.53 9.29
CA PRO A 156 -4.11 -14.95 8.73
C PRO A 156 -5.38 -15.58 9.30
N THR A 157 -6.24 -14.78 9.91
CA THR A 157 -7.59 -15.18 10.31
C THR A 157 -8.62 -14.14 9.87
N ALA A 158 -9.81 -14.59 9.48
CA ALA A 158 -10.89 -13.67 9.10
C ALA A 158 -11.29 -12.71 10.23
N PHE A 159 -11.08 -13.11 11.50
CA PHE A 159 -11.42 -12.32 12.68
C PHE A 159 -10.43 -11.20 13.00
N ILE A 160 -9.17 -11.31 12.55
CA ILE A 160 -8.12 -10.32 12.81
C ILE A 160 -7.76 -9.54 11.56
N ASN A 161 -7.73 -10.18 10.40
CA ASN A 161 -7.30 -9.55 9.15
C ASN A 161 -8.47 -9.01 8.34
N GLY A 162 -9.71 -9.42 8.64
CA GLY A 162 -10.90 -9.01 7.91
C GLY A 162 -11.05 -9.72 6.56
N PRO A 163 -11.84 -9.14 5.63
CA PRO A 163 -12.51 -7.84 5.72
C PRO A 163 -13.60 -7.80 6.81
N PHE A 164 -13.97 -6.60 7.23
CA PHE A 164 -14.95 -6.33 8.28
C PHE A 164 -16.19 -5.64 7.74
N ASN A 165 -17.36 -6.02 8.23
CA ASN A 165 -18.63 -5.41 7.83
C ASN A 165 -18.98 -4.17 8.66
N SER A 166 -18.31 -3.98 9.80
CA SER A 166 -18.54 -2.86 10.69
C SER A 166 -17.25 -2.41 11.37
N GLU A 167 -17.21 -1.13 11.78
CA GLU A 167 -16.11 -0.59 12.59
C GLU A 167 -15.99 -1.33 13.93
N LYS A 168 -17.11 -1.85 14.45
CA LYS A 168 -17.12 -2.68 15.66
C LYS A 168 -16.34 -3.98 15.47
N ASP A 169 -16.49 -4.64 14.33
CA ASP A 169 -15.74 -5.87 14.03
C ASP A 169 -14.25 -5.56 13.85
N LEU A 170 -13.91 -4.44 13.21
CA LEU A 170 -12.53 -3.96 13.08
C LEU A 170 -11.92 -3.64 14.46
N ASN A 171 -12.64 -2.97 15.35
CA ASN A 171 -12.19 -2.68 16.71
C ASN A 171 -11.97 -3.96 17.53
N GLU A 172 -12.86 -4.95 17.37
CA GLU A 172 -12.71 -6.26 18.01
C GLU A 172 -11.48 -7.00 17.46
N ALA A 173 -11.23 -6.92 16.16
CA ALA A 173 -10.03 -7.48 15.53
C ALA A 173 -8.73 -6.94 16.14
N ILE A 174 -8.66 -5.63 16.40
CA ILE A 174 -7.52 -5.02 17.10
C ILE A 174 -7.37 -5.61 18.51
N ALA A 175 -8.46 -5.77 19.26
CA ALA A 175 -8.40 -6.37 20.59
C ALA A 175 -7.96 -7.85 20.54
N LEU A 176 -8.46 -8.63 19.58
CA LEU A 176 -8.10 -10.04 19.38
C LEU A 176 -6.63 -10.23 19.01
N LYS A 177 -6.10 -9.36 18.15
CA LYS A 177 -4.69 -9.37 17.76
C LYS A 177 -3.77 -9.29 18.97
N TYR A 178 -4.00 -8.34 19.87
CA TYR A 178 -3.18 -8.21 21.07
C TYR A 178 -3.39 -9.37 22.07
N ALA A 179 -4.61 -9.92 22.14
CA ALA A 179 -4.87 -11.10 22.97
C ALA A 179 -4.06 -12.32 22.51
N GLN A 180 -3.87 -12.50 21.21
CA GLN A 180 -3.07 -13.61 20.66
C GLN A 180 -1.57 -13.44 20.92
N GLU A 181 -1.06 -12.22 20.94
CA GLU A 181 0.35 -11.93 21.23
C GLU A 181 0.70 -12.04 22.72
N SER A 182 -0.31 -12.07 23.60
CA SER A 182 -0.08 -12.12 25.04
C SER A 182 0.37 -13.52 25.49
N VAL A 183 1.58 -13.59 26.05
CA VAL A 183 2.13 -14.80 26.71
C VAL A 183 1.46 -15.04 28.08
N SER A 184 0.77 -14.05 28.64
CA SER A 184 0.14 -14.15 29.97
C SER A 184 -1.39 -14.17 29.89
N GLN A 185 -2.03 -14.92 30.79
CA GLN A 185 -3.50 -15.07 30.86
C GLN A 185 -4.29 -13.81 31.25
N ARG A 186 -3.64 -12.65 31.40
CA ARG A 186 -4.29 -11.37 31.73
C ARG A 186 -3.83 -10.28 30.78
N ASP A 187 -4.46 -10.23 29.62
CA ASP A 187 -4.17 -9.18 28.65
C ASP A 187 -4.97 -7.90 28.96
N PHE A 188 -4.44 -7.11 29.90
CA PHE A 188 -4.97 -5.80 30.25
C PHE A 188 -5.11 -4.89 29.02
N LYS A 189 -4.32 -5.08 27.96
CA LYS A 189 -4.34 -4.26 26.76
C LYS A 189 -5.51 -4.64 25.86
N SER A 190 -5.69 -5.92 25.54
CA SER A 190 -6.87 -6.40 24.80
C SER A 190 -8.17 -6.02 25.51
N ASP A 191 -8.22 -6.23 26.83
CA ASP A 191 -9.37 -5.88 27.64
C ASP A 191 -9.66 -4.37 27.64
N PHE A 192 -8.61 -3.55 27.72
CA PHE A 192 -8.74 -2.10 27.61
C PHE A 192 -9.26 -1.68 26.23
N TYR A 193 -8.74 -2.26 25.16
CA TYR A 193 -9.20 -1.98 23.79
C TYR A 193 -10.65 -2.38 23.58
N ARG A 194 -11.05 -3.59 23.97
CA ARG A 194 -12.44 -4.05 23.84
C ARG A 194 -13.42 -3.13 24.59
N ARG A 195 -13.04 -2.62 25.76
CA ARG A 195 -13.85 -1.67 26.54
C ARG A 195 -13.86 -0.25 25.95
N SER A 196 -12.77 0.19 25.33
CA SER A 196 -12.58 1.62 25.00
C SER A 196 -12.82 1.93 23.53
N LEU A 197 -12.35 1.10 22.61
CA LEU A 197 -12.37 1.40 21.17
C LEU A 197 -13.80 1.61 20.66
N ASN A 198 -14.73 0.70 20.99
CA ASN A 198 -16.13 0.84 20.57
C ASN A 198 -16.88 2.05 21.17
N ASN A 199 -16.31 2.67 22.21
CA ASN A 199 -16.88 3.89 22.80
C ASN A 199 -16.36 5.16 22.10
N VAL A 200 -15.12 5.12 21.61
CA VAL A 200 -14.41 6.26 21.00
C VAL A 200 -14.51 6.22 19.47
N PHE A 201 -14.23 5.07 18.87
CA PHE A 201 -14.22 4.81 17.44
C PHE A 201 -15.50 4.08 17.04
N LYS A 202 -16.50 4.87 16.65
CA LYS A 202 -17.81 4.38 16.20
C LYS A 202 -18.42 5.31 15.16
N ASN A 203 -19.10 4.72 14.19
CA ASN A 203 -19.83 5.40 13.11
C ASN A 203 -18.93 6.18 12.14
N HIS A 204 -17.65 5.82 12.01
CA HIS A 204 -16.76 6.39 11.00
C HIS A 204 -16.87 5.58 9.72
N PRO A 205 -17.29 6.17 8.59
CA PRO A 205 -17.40 5.42 7.34
C PRO A 205 -16.01 4.94 6.87
N PRO A 206 -15.96 3.82 6.12
CA PRO A 206 -14.73 3.43 5.45
C PRO A 206 -14.30 4.51 4.45
N CYS A 207 -12.99 4.78 4.40
CA CYS A 207 -12.33 5.71 3.50
C CYS A 207 -11.08 5.03 2.94
N PHE A 208 -10.81 5.22 1.65
CA PHE A 208 -9.59 4.68 1.05
C PHE A 208 -8.39 5.46 1.55
N THR A 209 -7.45 4.77 2.17
CA THR A 209 -6.29 5.36 2.86
C THR A 209 -5.02 4.64 2.45
N HIS A 210 -3.90 5.37 2.37
CA HIS A 210 -2.60 4.82 1.99
C HIS A 210 -2.08 3.74 2.96
N GLY A 211 -2.38 3.89 4.26
CA GLY A 211 -1.99 2.92 5.29
C GLY A 211 -0.55 3.05 5.80
N ASP A 212 0.40 3.52 4.98
CA ASP A 212 1.78 3.85 5.42
C ASP A 212 2.25 5.22 4.91
N PHE A 213 1.53 6.29 5.28
CA PHE A 213 1.85 7.64 4.80
C PHE A 213 3.04 8.24 5.56
N GLN A 214 4.24 8.07 5.00
CA GLN A 214 5.50 8.53 5.57
C GLN A 214 6.35 9.24 4.50
N ARG A 215 7.28 10.11 4.91
CA ARG A 215 8.13 10.88 3.96
C ARG A 215 8.99 9.98 3.06
N LYS A 216 9.38 8.79 3.54
CA LYS A 216 10.11 7.78 2.75
C LYS A 216 9.29 7.25 1.56
N ASN A 217 7.95 7.29 1.67
CA ASN A 217 7.00 6.78 0.67
C ASN A 217 6.49 7.88 -0.29
N ILE A 218 7.17 9.03 -0.32
CA ILE A 218 6.83 10.16 -1.17
C ILE A 218 8.05 10.48 -2.01
N LEU A 219 7.99 10.22 -3.32
CA LEU A 219 9.03 10.60 -4.25
C LEU A 219 8.76 11.99 -4.79
N VAL A 220 9.81 12.80 -4.82
CA VAL A 220 9.79 14.17 -5.31
C VAL A 220 10.77 14.29 -6.47
N LYS A 221 10.26 14.79 -7.59
CA LYS A 221 11.05 15.14 -8.76
C LYS A 221 10.91 16.63 -9.01
N THR A 222 12.03 17.34 -9.01
CA THR A 222 12.07 18.76 -9.38
C THR A 222 12.37 18.87 -10.87
N GLY A 223 11.37 19.28 -11.65
CA GLY A 223 11.50 19.49 -13.09
C GLY A 223 11.32 20.96 -13.48
N GLN A 224 11.42 21.24 -14.78
CA GLN A 224 11.15 22.57 -15.33
C GLN A 224 9.71 23.05 -15.08
N ALA A 225 8.77 22.11 -14.94
CA ALA A 225 7.36 22.38 -14.64
C ALA A 225 7.06 22.51 -13.13
N GLY A 226 8.09 22.43 -12.27
CA GLY A 226 7.97 22.51 -10.82
C GLY A 226 8.17 21.17 -10.11
N ILE A 227 7.61 21.07 -8.91
CA ILE A 227 7.72 19.89 -8.04
C ILE A 227 6.64 18.88 -8.41
N GLU A 228 7.06 17.71 -8.87
CA GLU A 228 6.20 16.54 -9.08
C GLU A 228 6.31 15.61 -7.88
N ILE A 229 5.16 15.12 -7.41
CA ILE A 229 5.05 14.26 -6.23
C ILE A 229 4.37 12.96 -6.62
N THR A 230 5.01 11.83 -6.34
CA THR A 230 4.46 10.49 -6.56
C THR A 230 4.48 9.72 -5.24
N MET A 231 3.33 9.16 -4.86
CA MET A 231 3.21 8.31 -3.68
C MET A 231 3.51 6.87 -4.06
N ILE A 232 4.36 6.21 -3.27
CA ILE A 232 4.78 4.82 -3.46
C ILE A 232 4.43 3.99 -2.22
N ASP A 233 4.64 2.67 -2.30
CA ASP A 233 4.44 1.74 -1.19
C ASP A 233 2.99 1.66 -0.67
N TRP A 234 2.07 1.37 -1.60
CA TRP A 234 0.64 1.22 -1.36
C TRP A 234 0.25 -0.15 -0.76
N GLU A 235 1.19 -0.88 -0.14
CA GLU A 235 0.95 -2.25 0.35
C GLU A 235 -0.11 -2.29 1.46
N SER A 236 -0.02 -1.35 2.39
CA SER A 236 -0.92 -1.24 3.55
C SER A 236 -2.23 -0.51 3.26
N SER A 237 -2.49 -0.15 2.00
CA SER A 237 -3.69 0.63 1.65
C SER A 237 -4.98 -0.16 1.81
N GLY A 238 -6.10 0.54 1.88
CA GLY A 238 -7.41 -0.08 1.94
C GLY A 238 -8.49 0.84 2.50
N TRP A 239 -9.67 0.28 2.68
CA TRP A 239 -10.81 0.90 3.33
C TRP A 239 -10.65 0.84 4.85
N LEU A 240 -10.21 1.95 5.42
CA LEU A 240 -9.96 2.14 6.85
C LEU A 240 -10.94 3.18 7.41
N PRO A 241 -11.13 3.27 8.73
CA PRO A 241 -11.92 4.34 9.32
C PRO A 241 -11.45 5.74 8.87
N SER A 242 -12.38 6.69 8.77
CA SER A 242 -12.12 8.02 8.18
C SER A 242 -11.30 9.00 9.03
N TYR A 243 -10.84 8.59 10.22
CA TYR A 243 -10.10 9.43 11.17
C TYR A 243 -8.58 9.34 10.98
#